data_AF-A0A953QDT8-F1
#
_entry.id   AF-A0A953QDT8-F1
#
_cell.length_a   1.000
_cell.length_b   1.000
_cell.length_c   1.000
_cell.angle_alpha   90.00
_cell.angle_beta   90.00
_cell.angle_gamma   90.00
#
_symmetry.space_group_name_H-M   'P 1'
#
loop_
_entity.id
_entity.type
_entity.pdbx_description
1 polymer ?
#
loop_
_entity_poly.entity_id
_entity_poly.type
_entity_poly.pdbx_seq_one_letter_code
_entity_poly.pdbx_strand_id
1 'polypeptide(L)'
;AALITEAPKELDAAIRAGMPLGEVLGAVFGHPINPVHWNQNYPLVLARKNEAKIKRLAIYFNCGQDDQYGFEKGAAALDRQLTRAKVEHEFHLYPGDHSPVYFLAHLGETVEFSWHALGVAKQRSPAAIHEPAKPPVENAPFAMGKVPK
;
A
#
# COMPACT_ATOMS: atom_id res chain seq x y z
N ALA A 1 9.49 4.87 -7.86
CA ALA A 1 8.48 5.47 -6.98
C ALA A 1 8.93 6.89 -6.69
N ALA A 2 8.08 7.91 -6.82
CA ALA A 2 8.47 9.29 -6.53
C ALA A 2 8.49 9.53 -5.01
N LEU A 3 9.63 9.32 -4.37
CA LEU A 3 9.81 9.46 -2.93
C LEU A 3 10.99 10.38 -2.65
N ILE A 4 10.81 11.31 -1.72
CA ILE A 4 11.79 12.36 -1.41
C ILE A 4 12.15 12.34 0.07
N THR A 5 13.42 12.53 0.41
CA THR A 5 13.87 12.41 1.81
C THR A 5 13.71 13.71 2.59
N GLU A 6 13.54 14.81 1.88
CA GLU A 6 13.44 16.16 2.38
C GLU A 6 12.20 16.36 3.25
N ALA A 7 12.35 17.15 4.30
CA ALA A 7 11.22 17.54 5.15
C ALA A 7 10.38 18.64 4.47
N PRO A 8 9.08 18.78 4.81
CA PRO A 8 8.23 19.85 4.30
C PRO A 8 8.86 21.26 4.32
N LYS A 9 9.60 21.59 5.38
CA LYS A 9 10.27 22.90 5.50
C LYS A 9 11.38 23.13 4.47
N GLU A 10 12.11 22.07 4.11
CA GLU A 10 13.17 22.12 3.11
C GLU A 10 12.56 22.26 1.71
N LEU A 11 11.46 21.55 1.47
CA LEU A 11 10.69 21.66 0.23
C LEU A 11 10.03 23.03 0.08
N ASP A 12 9.53 23.65 1.16
CA ASP A 12 9.02 25.03 1.13
C ASP A 12 10.11 26.03 0.71
N ALA A 13 11.38 25.77 1.04
CA ALA A 13 12.49 26.58 0.57
C ALA A 13 12.72 26.38 -0.94
N ALA A 14 12.71 25.13 -1.43
CA ALA A 14 12.81 24.82 -2.85
C ALA A 14 11.64 25.38 -3.67
N ILE A 15 10.41 25.31 -3.14
CA ILE A 15 9.19 25.91 -3.71
C ILE A 15 9.38 27.42 -3.89
N ARG A 16 9.83 28.12 -2.84
CA ARG A 16 10.08 29.57 -2.90
C ARG A 16 11.21 29.95 -3.87
N ALA A 17 12.16 29.03 -4.08
CA ALA A 17 13.24 29.19 -5.05
C ALA A 17 12.80 28.86 -6.50
N GLY A 18 11.55 28.48 -6.73
CA GLY A 18 11.02 28.16 -8.07
C GLY A 18 11.60 26.87 -8.65
N MET A 19 12.02 25.92 -7.80
CA MET A 19 12.54 24.65 -8.26
C MET A 19 11.39 23.76 -8.79
N PRO A 20 11.53 23.10 -9.96
CA PRO A 20 10.44 22.34 -10.59
C PRO A 20 9.79 21.28 -9.70
N LEU A 21 10.60 20.54 -8.93
CA LEU A 21 10.08 19.54 -7.98
C LEU A 21 9.25 20.18 -6.87
N GLY A 22 9.65 21.37 -6.41
CA GLY A 22 8.91 22.15 -5.43
C GLY A 22 7.52 22.52 -5.95
N GLU A 23 7.42 23.08 -7.16
CA GLU A 23 6.13 23.48 -7.72
C GLU A 23 5.13 22.32 -7.83
N VAL A 24 5.58 21.15 -8.31
CA VAL A 24 4.74 19.95 -8.40
C VAL A 24 4.23 19.53 -7.02
N LEU A 25 5.10 19.51 -6.02
CA LEU A 25 4.73 19.14 -4.65
C LEU A 25 3.85 20.20 -3.99
N GLY A 26 4.07 21.48 -4.28
CA GLY A 26 3.26 22.59 -3.79
C GLY A 26 1.81 22.53 -4.31
N ALA A 27 1.62 22.07 -5.54
CA ALA A 27 0.28 21.86 -6.11
C ALA A 27 -0.49 20.73 -5.40
N VAL A 28 0.20 19.71 -4.89
CA VAL A 28 -0.42 18.53 -4.24
C VAL A 28 -0.58 18.74 -2.73
N PHE A 29 0.47 19.23 -2.06
CA PHE A 29 0.53 19.33 -0.61
C PHE A 29 0.28 20.72 -0.06
N GLY A 30 0.14 21.72 -0.92
CA GLY A 30 -0.07 23.12 -0.58
C GLY A 30 1.18 23.97 -0.74
N HIS A 31 0.98 25.28 -0.86
CA HIS A 31 2.03 26.29 -0.96
C HIS A 31 1.78 27.36 0.13
N PRO A 32 2.44 27.29 1.31
CA PRO A 32 3.43 26.29 1.73
C PRO A 32 2.83 24.90 1.97
N ILE A 33 3.68 23.87 2.03
CA ILE A 33 3.29 22.48 2.27
C ILE A 33 2.55 22.36 3.59
N ASN A 34 1.34 21.81 3.54
CA ASN A 34 0.53 21.50 4.71
C ASN A 34 1.10 20.26 5.43
N PRO A 35 1.66 20.40 6.64
CA PRO A 35 2.32 19.28 7.33
C PRO A 35 1.33 18.18 7.76
N VAL A 36 0.06 18.53 8.02
CA VAL A 36 -0.97 17.54 8.37
C VAL A 36 -1.29 16.69 7.14
N HIS A 37 -1.52 17.34 5.98
CA HIS A 37 -1.79 16.64 4.73
C HIS A 37 -0.59 15.78 4.29
N TRP A 38 0.62 16.31 4.39
CA TRP A 38 1.86 15.55 4.18
C TRP A 38 1.91 14.29 5.05
N ASN A 39 1.75 14.44 6.36
CA ASN A 39 1.84 13.34 7.32
C ASN A 39 0.72 12.29 7.19
N GLN A 40 -0.36 12.61 6.49
CA GLN A 40 -1.46 11.70 6.19
C GLN A 40 -1.27 10.92 4.90
N ASN A 41 -0.43 11.39 3.97
CA ASN A 41 -0.32 10.83 2.63
C ASN A 41 1.09 10.37 2.27
N TYR A 42 2.12 10.79 3.03
CA TYR A 42 3.50 10.51 2.66
C TYR A 42 3.92 9.06 3.00
N PRO A 43 4.36 8.23 2.03
CA PRO A 43 4.59 6.79 2.26
C PRO A 43 5.58 6.45 3.37
N LEU A 44 6.68 7.20 3.52
CA LEU A 44 7.62 6.97 4.63
C LEU A 44 6.97 7.17 6.00
N VAL A 45 6.09 8.17 6.13
CA VAL A 45 5.33 8.41 7.36
C VAL A 45 4.29 7.32 7.57
N LEU A 46 3.56 6.96 6.52
CA LEU A 46 2.51 5.95 6.58
C LEU A 46 3.05 4.56 6.93
N ALA A 47 4.20 4.17 6.38
CA ALA A 47 4.80 2.89 6.66
C ALA A 47 5.23 2.76 8.13
N ARG A 48 5.71 3.83 8.77
CA ARG A 48 5.97 3.83 10.24
C ARG A 48 4.69 3.76 11.04
N LYS A 49 3.70 4.60 10.71
CA LYS A 49 2.44 4.69 11.46
C LYS A 49 1.60 3.41 11.39
N ASN A 50 1.72 2.65 10.30
CA ASN A 50 0.86 1.51 10.02
C ASN A 50 1.61 0.18 10.01
N GLU A 51 2.79 0.09 10.63
CA GLU A 51 3.69 -1.07 10.55
C GLU A 51 2.95 -2.42 10.68
N ALA A 52 2.16 -2.60 11.74
CA ALA A 52 1.43 -3.85 11.97
C ALA A 52 0.41 -4.17 10.85
N LYS A 53 -0.23 -3.14 10.29
CA LYS A 53 -1.26 -3.29 9.24
C LYS A 53 -0.67 -3.55 7.86
N ILE A 54 0.58 -3.16 7.62
CA ILE A 54 1.22 -3.33 6.32
C ILE A 54 1.96 -4.67 6.20
N LYS A 55 2.24 -5.37 7.31
CA LYS A 55 2.84 -6.73 7.30
C LYS A 55 2.00 -7.79 6.57
N ARG A 56 0.70 -7.54 6.42
CA ARG A 56 -0.23 -8.42 5.68
C ARG A 56 -0.36 -8.04 4.20
N LEU A 57 0.30 -6.98 3.75
CA LEU A 57 0.25 -6.53 2.36
C LEU A 57 1.39 -7.19 1.59
N ALA A 58 1.11 -7.50 0.33
CA ALA A 58 2.16 -7.69 -0.66
C ALA A 58 2.52 -6.30 -1.22
N ILE A 59 3.76 -5.86 -1.06
CA ILE A 59 4.23 -4.54 -1.48
C ILE A 59 5.30 -4.71 -2.55
N TYR A 60 5.10 -4.06 -3.69
CA TYR A 60 6.09 -3.96 -4.77
C TYR A 60 6.29 -2.50 -5.14
N PHE A 61 7.54 -2.11 -5.35
CA PHE A 61 7.89 -0.82 -5.92
C PHE A 61 9.24 -0.90 -6.62
N ASN A 62 9.38 -0.17 -7.73
CA ASN A 62 10.67 0.02 -8.39
C ASN A 62 10.98 1.51 -8.56
N CYS A 63 12.24 1.85 -8.85
CA CYS A 63 12.64 3.21 -9.17
C CYS A 63 13.78 3.23 -10.19
N GLY A 64 13.71 4.18 -11.13
CA GLY A 64 14.84 4.55 -11.95
C GLY A 64 15.93 5.18 -11.07
N GLN A 65 17.20 4.98 -11.42
CA GLN A 65 18.35 5.54 -10.71
C GLN A 65 19.01 6.72 -11.43
N ASP A 66 18.53 7.07 -12.63
CA ASP A 66 19.11 8.09 -13.49
C ASP A 66 18.20 9.33 -13.62
N ASP A 67 17.25 9.51 -12.70
CA ASP A 67 16.38 10.68 -12.70
C ASP A 67 17.01 11.91 -12.04
N GLN A 68 16.58 13.09 -12.49
CA GLN A 68 17.09 14.38 -12.00
C GLN A 68 16.52 14.82 -10.63
N TYR A 69 15.60 14.04 -10.06
CA TYR A 69 14.90 14.36 -8.82
C TYR A 69 15.50 13.64 -7.61
N GLY A 70 16.28 12.59 -7.82
CA GLY A 70 16.90 11.83 -6.74
C GLY A 70 15.93 10.88 -6.03
N PHE A 71 14.87 10.42 -6.73
CA PHE A 71 13.83 9.59 -6.10
C PHE A 71 14.34 8.21 -5.64
N GLU A 72 15.45 7.73 -6.19
CA GLU A 72 16.12 6.50 -5.77
C GLU A 72 16.51 6.55 -4.27
N LYS A 73 16.85 7.73 -3.75
CA LYS A 73 17.20 7.92 -2.33
C LYS A 73 15.99 7.68 -1.43
N GLY A 74 14.83 8.23 -1.80
CA GLY A 74 13.59 8.04 -1.07
C GLY A 74 13.06 6.61 -1.19
N ALA A 75 13.17 6.01 -2.37
CA ALA A 75 12.83 4.60 -2.59
C ALA A 75 13.69 3.66 -1.73
N ALA A 76 15.01 3.85 -1.73
CA ALA A 76 15.92 3.11 -0.87
C ALA A 76 15.67 3.37 0.62
N ALA A 77 15.21 4.57 1.01
CA ALA A 77 14.81 4.84 2.39
C ALA A 77 13.56 4.06 2.80
N LEU A 78 12.58 3.91 1.89
CA LEU A 78 11.39 3.11 2.16
C LEU A 78 11.72 1.62 2.27
N ASP A 79 12.52 1.09 1.34
CA ASP A 79 13.04 -0.28 1.38
C ASP A 79 13.72 -0.61 2.73
N ARG A 80 14.67 0.23 3.16
CA ARG A 80 15.32 0.07 4.47
C ARG A 80 14.32 0.10 5.62
N GLN A 81 13.29 0.94 5.55
CA GLN A 81 12.28 1.04 6.59
C GLN A 81 11.40 -0.21 6.66
N LEU A 82 10.93 -0.71 5.51
CA LEU A 82 10.12 -1.93 5.41
C LEU A 82 10.92 -3.17 5.84
N THR A 83 12.18 -3.26 5.43
CA THR A 83 13.12 -4.31 5.86
C THR A 83 13.28 -4.33 7.38
N ARG A 84 13.55 -3.18 8.02
CA ARG A 84 13.68 -3.09 9.48
C ARG A 84 12.39 -3.48 10.21
N ALA A 85 11.26 -3.11 9.63
CA ALA A 85 9.94 -3.47 10.14
C ALA A 85 9.57 -4.94 9.91
N LYS A 86 10.37 -5.71 9.15
CA LYS A 86 10.03 -7.08 8.71
C LYS A 86 8.69 -7.13 7.98
N VAL A 87 8.48 -6.17 7.08
CA VAL A 87 7.35 -6.16 6.16
C VAL A 87 7.82 -6.82 4.87
N GLU A 88 7.12 -7.85 4.41
CA GLU A 88 7.41 -8.50 3.14
C GLU A 88 7.21 -7.49 1.99
N HIS A 89 8.23 -7.31 1.17
CA HIS A 89 8.19 -6.41 0.01
C HIS A 89 9.24 -6.81 -1.02
N GLU A 90 9.01 -6.37 -2.25
CA GLU A 90 9.95 -6.50 -3.37
C GLU A 90 10.30 -5.10 -3.88
N PHE A 91 11.60 -4.82 -3.93
CA PHE A 91 12.15 -3.53 -4.32
C PHE A 91 13.24 -3.70 -5.37
N HIS A 92 13.14 -2.91 -6.45
CA HIS A 92 14.15 -2.89 -7.50
C HIS A 92 14.59 -1.47 -7.86
N LEU A 93 15.88 -1.33 -8.14
CA LEU A 93 16.45 -0.17 -8.83
C LEU A 93 16.87 -0.59 -10.23
N TYR A 94 16.46 0.18 -11.23
CA TYR A 94 16.82 -0.07 -12.62
C TYR A 94 17.45 1.17 -13.25
N PRO A 95 18.29 1.00 -14.29
CA PRO A 95 18.68 2.11 -15.15
C PRO A 95 17.44 2.79 -15.75
N GLY A 96 17.51 4.12 -15.89
CA GLY A 96 16.44 4.93 -16.46
C GLY A 96 15.96 6.05 -15.54
N ASP A 97 15.21 6.96 -16.15
CA ASP A 97 14.68 8.17 -15.54
C ASP A 97 13.20 8.05 -15.19
N HIS A 98 12.59 9.17 -14.77
CA HIS A 98 11.16 9.24 -14.48
C HIS A 98 10.31 9.45 -15.75
N SER A 99 10.49 8.59 -16.77
CA SER A 99 9.80 8.70 -18.06
C SER A 99 8.73 7.63 -18.29
N PRO A 100 7.81 7.87 -19.24
CA PRO A 100 6.87 6.83 -19.71
C PRO A 100 7.58 5.59 -20.29
N VAL A 101 8.77 5.76 -20.87
CA VAL A 101 9.56 4.66 -21.44
C VAL A 101 10.03 3.73 -20.34
N TYR A 102 10.61 4.28 -19.26
CA TYR A 102 10.95 3.52 -18.06
C TYR A 102 9.71 2.78 -17.51
N PHE A 103 8.59 3.49 -17.35
CA PHE A 103 7.37 2.89 -16.81
C PHE A 103 6.91 1.69 -17.64
N LEU A 104 6.88 1.81 -18.97
CA LEU A 104 6.44 0.73 -19.85
C LEU A 104 7.41 -0.45 -19.83
N ALA A 105 8.72 -0.20 -19.72
CA ALA A 105 9.73 -1.26 -19.64
C ALA A 105 9.57 -2.15 -18.40
N HIS A 106 9.10 -1.58 -17.28
CA HIS A 106 8.95 -2.29 -16.00
C HIS A 106 7.49 -2.61 -15.61
N LEU A 107 6.54 -2.34 -16.51
CA LEU A 107 5.12 -2.64 -16.28
C LEU A 107 4.88 -4.15 -16.14
N GLY A 108 5.59 -4.97 -16.93
CA GLY A 108 5.47 -6.43 -16.90
C GLY A 108 5.72 -7.01 -15.50
N GLU A 109 6.82 -6.60 -14.87
CA GLU A 109 7.21 -7.05 -13.51
C GLU A 109 6.16 -6.64 -12.47
N THR A 110 5.59 -5.45 -12.60
CA THR A 110 4.52 -4.96 -11.71
C THR A 110 3.27 -5.83 -11.82
N VAL A 111 2.88 -6.19 -13.04
CA VAL A 111 1.71 -7.05 -13.31
C VAL A 111 1.97 -8.48 -12.85
N GLU A 112 3.16 -9.01 -13.08
CA GLU A 112 3.58 -10.34 -12.62
C GLU A 112 3.55 -10.45 -11.10
N PHE A 113 4.16 -9.49 -10.39
CA PHE A 113 4.06 -9.42 -8.93
C PHE A 113 2.60 -9.41 -8.47
N SER A 114 1.76 -8.57 -9.09
CA SER A 114 0.35 -8.43 -8.73
C SER A 114 -0.41 -9.74 -8.94
N TRP A 115 -0.16 -10.44 -10.05
CA TRP A 115 -0.73 -11.74 -10.35
C TRP A 115 -0.39 -12.77 -9.27
N HIS A 116 0.89 -12.88 -8.90
CA HIS A 116 1.33 -13.80 -7.85
C HIS A 116 0.75 -13.44 -6.47
N ALA A 117 0.79 -12.17 -6.09
CA ALA A 117 0.27 -11.72 -4.80
C ALA A 117 -1.22 -12.05 -4.63
N LEU A 118 -2.03 -11.81 -5.66
CA LEU A 118 -3.46 -12.12 -5.65
C LEU A 118 -3.73 -13.63 -5.70
N GLY A 119 -2.94 -14.39 -6.46
CA GLY A 119 -3.00 -15.85 -6.50
C GLY A 119 -2.70 -16.49 -5.15
N VAL A 120 -1.68 -16.01 -4.44
CA VAL A 120 -1.32 -16.46 -3.09
C VAL A 120 -2.39 -16.09 -2.06
N ALA A 121 -2.98 -14.89 -2.16
CA ALA A 121 -4.09 -14.49 -1.28
C ALA A 121 -5.29 -15.44 -1.37
N LYS A 122 -5.60 -15.95 -2.57
CA LYS A 122 -6.66 -16.96 -2.76
C LYS A 122 -6.37 -18.26 -2.00
N GLN A 123 -5.11 -18.68 -1.94
CA GLN A 123 -4.68 -19.91 -1.27
C GLN A 123 -4.56 -19.79 0.26
N ARG A 124 -4.40 -18.57 0.80
CA ARG A 124 -4.31 -18.31 2.25
C ARG A 124 -5.67 -18.16 2.97
N SER A 125 -6.78 -18.39 2.27
CA SER A 125 -8.11 -18.44 2.90
C SER A 125 -8.15 -19.58 3.94
N PRO A 126 -8.52 -19.33 5.21
CA PRO A 126 -8.65 -20.41 6.18
C PRO A 126 -9.79 -21.37 5.83
N ALA A 127 -9.56 -22.62 6.23
CA ALA A 127 -10.47 -23.75 6.14
C ALA A 127 -11.86 -23.50 6.76
N ALA A 128 -12.84 -24.20 6.20
CA ALA A 128 -14.19 -24.44 6.72
C ALA A 128 -15.05 -23.19 7.03
N ILE A 129 -15.91 -22.86 6.05
CA ILE A 129 -17.27 -22.40 6.36
C ILE A 129 -17.87 -23.35 7.40
N HIS A 130 -18.04 -22.86 8.63
CA HIS A 130 -18.86 -23.49 9.64
C HIS A 130 -20.29 -23.49 9.10
N GLU A 131 -20.78 -24.64 8.66
CA GLU A 131 -22.21 -24.82 8.45
C GLU A 131 -22.92 -24.42 9.76
N PRO A 132 -23.95 -23.56 9.73
CA PRO A 132 -24.70 -23.26 10.93
C PRO A 132 -25.29 -24.58 11.45
N ALA A 133 -25.05 -24.86 12.73
CA ALA A 133 -25.58 -26.04 13.40
C ALA A 133 -27.08 -26.15 13.13
N LYS A 134 -27.50 -27.28 12.55
CA LYS A 134 -28.90 -27.61 12.32
C LYS A 134 -29.63 -27.51 13.66
N PRO A 135 -30.72 -26.73 13.78
CA PRO A 135 -31.43 -26.60 15.04
C PRO A 135 -31.91 -27.98 15.51
N PRO A 136 -31.97 -28.22 16.83
CA PRO A 136 -32.44 -29.50 17.34
C PRO A 136 -33.86 -29.74 16.84
N VAL A 137 -34.08 -30.90 16.24
CA VAL A 137 -35.43 -31.36 15.88
C VAL A 137 -36.14 -31.69 17.19
N GLU A 138 -36.98 -30.77 17.64
CA GLU A 138 -37.85 -31.00 18.80
C GLU A 138 -38.95 -31.99 18.38
N ASN A 139 -38.76 -33.26 18.74
CA ASN A 139 -39.81 -34.27 18.63
C ASN A 139 -40.82 -34.06 19.77
N ALA A 140 -41.73 -33.10 19.61
CA ALA A 140 -42.92 -33.00 20.45
C ALA A 140 -43.99 -33.97 19.91
N PRO A 141 -44.54 -34.90 20.72
CA PRO A 141 -45.66 -35.72 20.29
C PRO A 141 -46.90 -34.84 20.09
N PHE A 142 -47.54 -34.97 18.93
CA PHE A 142 -48.82 -34.34 18.60
C PHE A 142 -49.87 -34.83 19.61
N ALA A 143 -50.30 -33.96 20.53
CA ALA A 143 -51.43 -34.24 21.41
C ALA A 143 -52.72 -34.12 20.59
N MET A 144 -53.37 -35.27 20.34
CA MET A 144 -54.69 -35.36 19.73
C MET A 144 -55.74 -34.72 20.66
N GLY A 145 -56.12 -33.49 20.37
CA GLY A 145 -57.25 -32.82 20.99
C GLY A 145 -58.57 -33.47 20.56
N LYS A 146 -59.37 -33.90 21.54
CA LYS A 146 -60.71 -34.45 21.34
C LYS A 146 -61.66 -33.38 20.76
N VAL A 147 -62.42 -33.76 19.73
CA VAL A 147 -63.52 -32.99 19.16
C VAL A 147 -64.75 -33.13 20.07
N PRO A 148 -65.38 -32.04 20.55
CA PRO A 148 -66.69 -32.13 21.19
C PRO A 148 -67.82 -32.13 20.16
N LYS A 149 -68.90 -32.82 20.52
CA LYS A 149 -70.09 -33.14 19.73
C LYS A 149 -70.90 -31.93 19.31
#